data_AF-A0A7X1J7P5-F1
#
_entry.id   AF-A0A7X1J7P5-F1
#
_cell.length_a   1.000
_cell.length_b   1.000
_cell.length_c   1.000
_cell.angle_alpha   90.00
_cell.angle_beta   90.00
_cell.angle_gamma   90.00
#
_symmetry.space_group_name_H-M   'P 1'
#
loop_
_entity.id
_entity.type
_entity.pdbx_description
1 polymer ?
#
loop_
_entity_poly.entity_id
_entity_poly.type
_entity_poly.pdbx_seq_one_letter_code
_entity_poly.pdbx_strand_id
1 'polypeptide(L)'
;MATFLQTLSITQPSRVVPLHKATLPQTEFVDSSDDVWVPNGHTSDGELLLACPNPHNPEDAGHGASYPWTLHEVQQSFGPLIARSAVAS
;
A
#
# COMPACT_ATOMS: atom_id res chain seq x y z
N MET A 1 -18.31 -42.94 -8.31
CA MET A 1 -18.93 -41.64 -8.01
C MET A 1 -17.93 -40.56 -8.40
N ALA A 2 -18.27 -39.69 -9.35
CA ALA A 2 -17.35 -38.67 -9.87
C ALA A 2 -17.79 -37.29 -9.40
N THR A 3 -16.93 -36.62 -8.63
CA THR A 3 -17.15 -35.26 -8.14
C THR A 3 -16.67 -34.28 -9.21
N PHE A 4 -17.60 -33.49 -9.77
CA PHE A 4 -17.27 -32.40 -10.70
C PHE A 4 -16.82 -31.17 -9.89
N LEU A 5 -15.57 -30.74 -10.08
CA LEU A 5 -15.10 -29.45 -9.60
C LEU A 5 -15.52 -28.38 -10.61
N GLN A 6 -16.51 -27.56 -10.26
CA GLN A 6 -16.88 -26.38 -11.05
C GLN A 6 -15.84 -25.27 -10.78
N THR A 7 -14.97 -25.03 -11.75
CA THR A 7 -14.13 -23.82 -11.81
C THR A 7 -15.02 -22.61 -12.03
N LEU A 8 -15.19 -21.78 -11.00
CA LEU A 8 -15.83 -20.47 -11.11
C LEU A 8 -14.94 -19.56 -11.98
N SER A 9 -15.25 -19.46 -13.27
CA SER A 9 -14.73 -18.41 -14.12
C SER A 9 -15.37 -17.07 -13.71
N ILE A 10 -14.74 -16.37 -12.77
CA ILE A 10 -15.07 -14.97 -12.48
C ILE A 10 -14.52 -14.14 -13.65
N THR A 11 -15.30 -14.01 -14.71
CA THR A 11 -15.02 -13.02 -15.76
C THR A 11 -15.43 -11.66 -15.21
N GLN A 12 -14.56 -11.05 -14.41
CA GLN A 12 -14.74 -9.67 -13.97
C GLN A 12 -14.59 -8.79 -15.23
N PRO A 13 -15.61 -8.03 -15.64
CA PRO A 13 -15.50 -7.18 -16.81
C PRO A 13 -14.39 -6.16 -16.56
N SER A 14 -13.39 -6.11 -17.44
CA SER A 14 -12.36 -5.08 -17.41
C SER A 14 -13.03 -3.73 -17.59
N ARG A 15 -13.10 -2.94 -16.50
CA ARG A 15 -13.74 -1.63 -16.51
C ARG A 15 -12.88 -0.67 -17.31
N VAL A 16 -13.30 -0.37 -18.54
CA VAL A 16 -12.64 0.64 -19.38
C VAL A 16 -13.04 2.02 -18.85
N VAL A 17 -12.10 2.69 -18.19
CA VAL A 17 -12.24 4.08 -17.76
C VAL A 17 -11.34 4.98 -18.60
N PRO A 18 -11.78 6.21 -18.94
CA PRO A 18 -10.90 7.18 -19.57
C PRO A 18 -9.64 7.41 -18.71
N LEU A 19 -8.47 7.48 -19.33
CA LEU A 19 -7.19 7.58 -18.60
C LEU A 19 -7.14 8.72 -17.57
N HIS A 20 -7.76 9.86 -17.90
CA HIS A 20 -7.86 11.03 -17.00
C HIS A 20 -8.80 10.84 -15.80
N LYS A 21 -9.59 9.77 -15.78
CA LYS A 21 -10.47 9.36 -14.67
C LYS A 21 -10.01 8.06 -14.01
N ALA A 22 -8.97 7.43 -14.54
CA ALA A 22 -8.42 6.23 -13.95
C ALA A 22 -7.68 6.62 -12.67
N THR A 23 -7.95 5.91 -11.58
CA THR A 23 -7.10 5.99 -10.41
C THR A 23 -5.70 5.52 -10.84
N LEU A 24 -4.72 6.41 -10.70
CA LEU A 24 -3.34 6.02 -10.99
C LEU A 24 -2.91 4.96 -9.98
N PRO A 25 -2.19 3.92 -10.42
CA PRO A 25 -1.60 2.97 -9.49
C PRO A 25 -0.70 3.74 -8.53
N GLN A 26 -0.93 3.58 -7.23
CA GLN A 26 -0.05 4.10 -6.19
C GLN A 26 0.83 2.95 -5.69
N THR A 27 2.08 3.26 -5.38
CA THR A 27 2.96 2.30 -4.75
C THR A 27 2.61 2.25 -3.27
N GLU A 28 2.31 1.07 -2.76
CA GLU A 28 2.22 0.78 -1.33
C GLU A 28 3.45 -0.03 -0.92
N PHE A 29 3.85 0.10 0.33
CA PHE A 29 4.95 -0.65 0.90
C PHE A 29 4.44 -1.50 2.05
N VAL A 30 4.76 -2.79 2.05
CA VAL A 30 4.34 -3.70 3.12
C VAL A 30 5.57 -4.12 3.90
N ASP A 31 5.51 -3.97 5.22
CA ASP A 31 6.60 -4.36 6.12
C ASP A 31 6.50 -5.82 6.58
N SER A 32 7.37 -6.19 7.52
CA SER A 32 7.44 -7.56 8.03
C SER A 32 6.28 -7.96 8.95
N SER A 33 5.50 -6.98 9.43
CA SER A 33 4.31 -7.17 10.28
C SER A 33 3.02 -7.10 9.47
N ASP A 34 3.11 -7.11 8.12
CA ASP A 34 2.00 -6.92 7.20
C ASP A 34 1.32 -5.54 7.32
N ASP A 35 1.97 -4.54 7.93
CA ASP A 35 1.48 -3.17 7.94
C ASP A 35 1.70 -2.51 6.58
N VAL A 36 0.69 -1.77 6.13
CA VAL A 36 0.68 -1.09 4.83
C VAL A 36 1.09 0.36 5.01
N TRP A 37 2.12 0.76 4.29
CA TRP A 37 2.69 2.09 4.27
C TRP A 37 2.40 2.75 2.93
N VAL A 38 1.83 3.94 2.97
CA VAL A 38 1.41 4.70 1.77
C VAL A 38 2.20 6.00 1.66
N PRO A 39 2.54 6.46 0.44
CA PRO A 39 3.12 7.78 0.20
C PRO A 39 2.26 8.90 0.82
N ASN A 40 2.88 9.70 1.67
CA ASN A 40 2.24 10.82 2.39
C ASN A 40 2.92 12.17 2.11
N GLY A 41 3.81 12.24 1.13
CA GLY A 41 4.47 13.47 0.70
C GLY A 41 5.97 13.31 0.58
N HIS A 42 6.68 14.42 0.63
CA HIS A 42 8.13 14.43 0.59
C HIS A 42 8.69 15.44 1.59
N THR A 43 9.91 15.20 2.07
CA THR A 43 10.69 16.20 2.82
C THR A 43 11.10 17.36 1.92
N SER A 44 11.61 18.44 2.50
CA SER A 44 12.17 19.58 1.74
C SER A 44 13.32 19.17 0.81
N ASP A 45 14.02 18.09 1.17
CA ASP A 45 15.16 17.56 0.42
C ASP A 45 14.72 16.51 -0.63
N GLY A 46 13.42 16.24 -0.72
CA GLY A 46 12.82 15.35 -1.72
C GLY A 46 12.75 13.88 -1.31
N GLU A 47 12.96 13.53 -0.04
CA GLU A 47 12.80 12.16 0.44
C GLU A 47 11.34 11.78 0.58
N LEU A 48 10.97 10.56 0.17
CA LEU A 48 9.60 10.07 0.26
C LEU A 48 9.20 9.86 1.71
N LEU A 49 8.11 10.50 2.11
CA LEU A 49 7.44 10.28 3.38
C LEU A 49 6.35 9.23 3.23
N LEU A 50 6.24 8.37 4.22
CA LEU A 50 5.29 7.29 4.34
C LEU A 50 4.39 7.52 5.56
N ALA A 51 3.16 7.04 5.46
CA ALA A 51 2.26 6.94 6.59
C ALA A 51 1.62 5.54 6.62
N CYS A 52 1.28 5.07 7.81
CA CYS A 52 0.55 3.82 8.00
C CYS A 52 -0.89 4.17 8.39
N PRO A 53 -1.88 4.08 7.49
CA PRO A 53 -3.26 4.50 7.79
C PRO A 53 -3.99 3.54 8.75
N ASN A 54 -3.53 2.29 8.85
CA ASN A 54 -4.11 1.28 9.73
C ASN A 54 -2.99 0.45 10.39
N PRO A 55 -2.18 1.06 11.28
CA PRO A 55 -1.06 0.37 11.91
C PRO A 55 -1.58 -0.59 12.98
N HIS A 56 -0.85 -1.68 13.22
CA HIS A 56 -1.11 -2.54 14.39
C HIS A 56 -0.98 -1.78 15.72
N ASN A 57 -0.08 -0.80 15.77
CA ASN A 57 0.12 0.08 16.91
C ASN A 57 -0.21 1.54 16.53
N PRO A 58 -1.16 2.21 17.22
CA PRO A 58 -1.60 3.55 16.85
C PRO A 58 -0.50 4.61 16.78
N GLU A 59 0.61 4.43 17.49
CA GLU A 59 1.74 5.38 17.46
C GLU A 59 2.57 5.32 16.17
N ASP A 60 2.42 4.25 15.37
CA ASP A 60 3.18 4.05 14.14
C ASP A 60 2.52 4.69 12.91
N ALA A 61 1.37 5.35 13.08
CA ALA A 61 0.56 5.87 11.98
C ALA A 61 1.29 6.85 11.04
N GLY A 62 2.38 7.48 11.49
CA GLY A 62 3.13 8.43 10.68
C GLY A 62 2.38 9.73 10.38
N HIS A 63 1.32 10.01 11.16
CA HIS A 63 0.54 11.23 11.11
C HIS A 63 0.52 11.91 12.49
N GLY A 64 0.82 13.20 12.56
CA GLY A 64 0.73 13.97 13.80
C GLY A 64 2.01 13.96 14.63
N ALA A 65 1.91 13.77 15.96
CA ALA A 65 3.08 13.78 16.86
C ALA A 65 4.04 12.60 16.62
N SER A 66 3.56 11.56 15.96
CA SER A 66 4.38 10.53 15.34
C SER A 66 5.08 11.13 14.13
N TYR A 67 6.39 11.29 14.24
CA TYR A 67 7.25 11.93 13.24
C TYR A 67 7.04 11.36 11.83
N PRO A 68 7.25 12.17 10.77
CA PRO A 68 7.03 11.72 9.40
C PRO A 68 8.07 10.64 9.04
N TRP A 69 7.60 9.44 8.72
CA TRP A 69 8.46 8.30 8.43
C TRP A 69 9.01 8.37 7.01
N THR A 70 10.33 8.49 6.86
CA THR A 70 10.98 8.26 5.56
C THR A 70 11.03 6.77 5.23
N LEU A 71 11.16 6.43 3.96
CA LEU A 71 11.33 5.04 3.53
C LEU A 71 12.48 4.32 4.26
N HIS A 72 13.58 5.04 4.53
CA HIS A 72 14.72 4.49 5.26
C HIS A 72 14.38 4.20 6.73
N GLU A 73 13.70 5.12 7.42
CA GLU A 73 13.33 4.95 8.82
C GLU A 73 12.32 3.83 9.02
N VAL A 74 11.36 3.67 8.09
CA VAL A 74 10.44 2.53 8.11
C VAL A 74 11.22 1.22 7.99
N GLN A 75 12.19 1.14 7.07
CA GLN A 75 12.99 -0.07 6.89
C GLN A 75 13.82 -0.42 8.14
N GLN A 76 14.35 0.59 8.84
CA GLN A 76 15.11 0.38 10.07
C GLN A 76 14.22 -0.10 11.23
N SER A 77 13.00 0.41 11.31
CA SER A 77 12.11 0.19 12.47
C SER A 77 11.23 -1.05 12.31
N PHE A 78 10.71 -1.30 11.10
CA PHE A 78 9.72 -2.33 10.81
C PHE A 78 10.24 -3.44 9.88
N GLY A 79 11.51 -3.34 9.48
CA GLY A 79 12.18 -4.34 8.64
C GLY A 79 12.01 -4.09 7.14
N PRO A 80 12.42 -5.05 6.28
CA PRO A 80 12.43 -4.86 4.84
C PRO A 80 11.04 -4.59 4.28
N LEU A 81 10.95 -3.61 3.38
CA LEU A 81 9.71 -3.23 2.71
C LEU A 81 9.56 -3.90 1.35
N ILE A 82 8.37 -4.42 1.07
CA ILE A 82 7.99 -4.95 -0.24
C ILE A 82 7.08 -3.93 -0.93
N ALA A 83 7.55 -3.38 -2.05
CA ALA A 83 6.74 -2.49 -2.88
C ALA A 83 5.66 -3.28 -3.64
N ARG A 84 4.41 -2.83 -3.57
CA ARG A 84 3.25 -3.36 -4.28
C ARG A 84 2.56 -2.25 -5.06
N SER A 85 2.11 -2.55 -6.27
CA SER A 85 1.26 -1.62 -7.02
C SER A 85 -0.19 -1.81 -6.57
N ALA A 86 -0.75 -0.81 -5.92
CA ALA A 86 -2.16 -0.81 -5.57
C ALA A 86 -2.95 0.03 -6.59
N VAL A 87 -3.97 -0.60 -7.16
CA VAL A 87 -4.99 0.10 -7.95
C VAL A 87 -6.19 0.26 -7.03
N ALA A 88 -6.44 1.47 -6.53
CA ALA A 88 -7.68 1.72 -5.78
C ALA A 88 -8.87 1.44 -6.71
N SER A 89 -9.66 0.42 -6.36
CA SER A 89 -10.76 -0.12 -7.16
C SER A 89 -12.04 0.70 -7.08
#